data_AF-F1LG68-F1
#
_entry.id   AF-F1LG68-F1
#
_cell.length_a   1.000
_cell.length_b   1.000
_cell.length_c   1.000
_cell.angle_alpha   90.00
_cell.angle_beta   90.00
_cell.angle_gamma   90.00
#
_symmetry.space_group_name_H-M   'P 1'
#
loop_
_entity.id
_entity.type
_entity.pdbx_description
1 polymer ?
#
loop_
_entity_poly.entity_id
_entity_poly.type
_entity_poly.pdbx_seq_one_letter_code
_entity_poly.pdbx_strand_id
1 'polypeptide(L)'
;MVMNADENFSTPALPSTPITITANDLDRQIQTLMRCECIPEQEVKALCAKAREILLQEGNVQVVDSPVTICGDIHGQFYDLMELFKVGGEVPDTNYLFLGDFVDRGFYSVETFLLLLALKVRYPDRMMLIRGNHESRQITQVYVN
;
A
#
# COMPACT_ATOMS: atom_id res chain seq x y z
N MET A 1 -10.08 0.66 -53.96
CA MET A 1 -11.02 0.87 -52.84
C MET A 1 -10.44 0.14 -51.64
N VAL A 2 -9.35 0.65 -51.05
CA VAL A 2 -9.28 1.36 -49.75
C VAL A 2 -10.25 0.84 -48.67
N MET A 3 -9.67 0.34 -47.57
CA MET A 3 -9.94 0.62 -46.14
C MET A 3 -9.02 -0.31 -45.32
N ASN A 4 -7.79 0.12 -45.03
CA ASN A 4 -7.35 0.81 -43.80
C ASN A 4 -7.18 -0.15 -42.61
N ALA A 5 -5.90 -0.33 -42.25
CA ALA A 5 -5.43 -0.83 -40.97
C ALA A 5 -5.40 0.34 -39.98
N ASP A 6 -6.11 0.20 -38.86
CA ASP A 6 -5.99 0.90 -37.58
C ASP A 6 -6.86 0.05 -36.63
N GLU A 7 -6.43 -0.42 -35.46
CA GLU A 7 -6.14 0.41 -34.31
C GLU A 7 -4.95 -0.16 -33.51
N ASN A 8 -3.89 0.65 -33.44
CA ASN A 8 -2.86 0.51 -32.41
C ASN A 8 -3.51 0.65 -31.04
N PHE A 9 -3.55 -0.42 -30.25
CA PHE A 9 -3.81 -0.36 -28.82
C PHE A 9 -2.58 0.28 -28.16
N SER A 10 -2.45 1.60 -28.30
CA SER A 10 -1.52 2.40 -27.52
C SER A 10 -1.92 2.24 -26.06
N THR A 11 -1.16 1.43 -25.32
CA THR A 11 -1.16 1.49 -23.86
C THR A 11 -1.05 2.96 -23.47
N PRO A 12 -1.98 3.52 -22.68
CA PRO A 12 -1.87 4.91 -22.26
C PRO A 12 -0.54 5.05 -21.53
N ALA A 13 0.34 5.88 -22.09
CA ALA A 13 1.59 6.23 -21.44
C ALA A 13 1.25 6.80 -20.06
N LEU A 14 1.81 6.18 -19.01
CA LEU A 14 1.76 6.74 -17.67
C LEU A 14 2.27 8.19 -17.76
N PRO A 15 1.56 9.17 -17.17
CA PRO A 15 2.01 10.55 -17.21
C PRO A 15 3.45 10.64 -16.72
N SER A 16 4.32 11.15 -17.59
CA SER A 16 5.79 11.16 -17.45
C SER A 16 6.32 12.26 -16.54
N THR A 17 5.46 12.87 -15.72
CA THR A 17 5.90 13.74 -14.64
C THR A 17 6.16 12.86 -13.43
N PRO A 18 7.41 12.75 -12.93
CA PRO A 18 7.64 12.07 -11.66
C PRO A 18 6.87 12.84 -10.59
N ILE A 19 5.75 12.28 -10.14
CA ILE A 19 5.03 12.81 -8.99
C ILE A 19 5.97 12.62 -7.81
N THR A 20 6.72 13.68 -7.50
CA THR A 20 7.72 13.66 -6.44
C THR A 20 6.97 13.90 -5.15
N ILE A 21 6.54 12.82 -4.50
CA ILE A 21 5.93 12.89 -3.18
C ILE A 21 7.01 13.24 -2.15
N THR A 22 6.81 14.32 -1.40
CA THR A 22 7.79 14.75 -0.38
C THR A 22 7.54 14.05 0.96
N ALA A 23 8.52 14.08 1.86
CA ALA A 23 8.34 13.58 3.22
C ALA A 23 7.20 14.32 3.95
N ASN A 24 7.08 15.64 3.76
CA ASN A 24 6.00 16.43 4.35
C ASN A 24 4.62 16.04 3.79
N ASP A 25 4.53 15.70 2.50
CA ASP A 25 3.28 15.21 1.91
C ASP A 25 2.88 13.88 2.53
N LEU A 26 3.83 12.95 2.68
CA LEU A 26 3.61 11.66 3.32
C LEU A 26 3.20 11.81 4.79
N ASP A 27 3.88 12.67 5.55
CA ASP A 27 3.56 12.90 6.96
C ASP A 27 2.13 13.45 7.11
N ARG A 28 1.70 14.36 6.24
CA ARG A 28 0.32 14.87 6.20
C ARG A 28 -0.69 13.78 5.79
N GLN A 29 -0.36 12.96 4.80
CA GLN A 29 -1.20 11.86 4.34
C GLN A 29 -1.39 10.83 5.45
N ILE A 30 -0.30 10.44 6.13
CA ILE A 30 -0.34 9.53 7.29
C ILE A 30 -1.24 10.11 8.37
N GLN A 31 -1.07 11.38 8.74
CA GLN A 31 -1.94 12.01 9.76
C GLN A 31 -3.42 12.01 9.38
N THR A 32 -3.73 12.23 8.10
CA THR A 32 -5.10 12.17 7.57
C THR A 32 -5.65 10.74 7.66
N LEU A 33 -4.89 9.76 7.19
CA LEU A 33 -5.27 8.35 7.19
C LEU A 33 -5.39 7.76 8.60
N MET A 34 -4.55 8.19 9.54
CA MET A 34 -4.63 7.82 10.97
C MET A 34 -5.93 8.29 11.64
N ARG A 35 -6.59 9.31 11.09
CA ARG A 35 -7.93 9.75 11.51
C ARG A 35 -9.06 9.02 10.78
N CYS A 36 -8.74 8.02 9.97
CA CYS A 36 -9.68 7.33 9.07
C CYS A 36 -10.33 8.29 8.04
N GLU A 37 -9.60 9.32 7.61
CA GLU A 37 -10.03 10.27 6.58
C GLU A 37 -9.41 9.91 5.22
N CYS A 38 -10.17 10.12 4.14
CA CYS A 38 -9.69 9.86 2.79
C CYS A 38 -8.74 10.96 2.29
N ILE A 39 -7.70 10.55 1.56
CA ILE A 39 -6.83 11.46 0.81
C ILE A 39 -7.33 11.62 -0.64
N PRO A 40 -7.02 12.74 -1.33
CA PRO A 40 -7.43 12.96 -2.73
C PRO A 40 -6.96 11.86 -3.69
N GLU A 41 -7.76 11.55 -4.72
CA GLU A 41 -7.45 10.50 -5.69
C GLU A 41 -6.07 10.69 -6.37
N GLN A 42 -5.68 11.93 -6.64
CA GLN A 42 -4.36 12.23 -7.21
C GLN A 42 -3.22 11.81 -6.26
N GLU A 43 -3.41 11.98 -4.95
CA GLU A 43 -2.46 11.58 -3.93
C GLU A 43 -2.41 10.06 -3.78
N VAL A 44 -3.57 9.40 -3.85
CA VAL A 44 -3.64 7.92 -3.88
C VAL A 44 -2.83 7.38 -5.07
N LYS A 45 -3.03 7.94 -6.27
CA LYS A 45 -2.29 7.52 -7.48
C LYS A 45 -0.79 7.71 -7.30
N ALA A 46 -0.37 8.85 -6.74
CA ALA A 46 1.03 9.14 -6.46
C ALA A 46 1.64 8.15 -5.46
N LEU A 47 0.94 7.90 -4.35
CA LEU A 47 1.36 6.99 -3.30
C LEU A 47 1.51 5.57 -3.84
N CYS A 48 0.51 5.07 -4.58
CA CYS A 48 0.57 3.75 -5.22
C CYS A 48 1.71 3.63 -6.24
N ALA A 49 1.96 4.69 -7.03
CA ALA A 49 3.07 4.70 -7.96
C ALA A 49 4.43 4.61 -7.25
N LYS A 50 4.59 5.34 -6.13
CA LYS A 50 5.83 5.32 -5.34
C LYS A 50 6.02 4.01 -4.59
N ALA A 51 4.96 3.46 -4.00
CA ALA A 51 5.00 2.17 -3.35
C ALA A 51 5.39 1.06 -4.33
N ARG A 52 4.83 1.07 -5.55
CA ARG A 52 5.22 0.13 -6.60
C ARG A 52 6.71 0.22 -6.94
N GLU A 53 7.27 1.42 -7.02
CA GLU A 53 8.71 1.62 -7.26
C GLU A 53 9.55 0.95 -6.16
N ILE A 54 9.20 1.17 -4.89
CA ILE A 54 9.90 0.59 -3.73
C ILE A 54 9.77 -0.93 -3.73
N LEU A 55 8.56 -1.45 -3.84
CA LEU A 55 8.28 -2.88 -3.79
C LEU A 55 8.90 -3.65 -4.97
N LEU A 56 9.11 -3.01 -6.14
CA LEU A 56 9.80 -3.63 -7.27
C LEU A 56 11.32 -3.77 -7.06
N GLN A 57 11.92 -2.93 -6.21
CA GLN A 57 13.33 -3.02 -5.86
C GLN A 57 13.57 -4.02 -4.72
N GLU A 58 12.52 -4.42 -4.01
CA GLU A 58 12.62 -5.37 -2.91
C GLU A 58 12.79 -6.81 -3.41
N GLY A 59 13.73 -7.53 -2.79
CA GLY A 59 13.91 -8.96 -3.03
C GLY A 59 12.76 -9.78 -2.45
N ASN A 60 12.54 -10.96 -3.01
CA ASN A 60 11.51 -11.90 -2.54
C ASN A 60 11.74 -12.41 -1.11
N VAL A 61 12.99 -12.36 -0.63
CA VAL A 61 13.37 -12.73 0.73
C VAL A 61 13.98 -11.50 1.38
N GLN A 62 13.38 -11.07 2.49
CA GLN A 62 13.79 -9.89 3.23
C GLN A 62 14.30 -10.29 4.59
N VAL A 63 15.44 -9.73 4.96
CA VAL A 63 16.03 -9.92 6.29
C VAL A 63 15.50 -8.80 7.17
N VAL A 64 14.91 -9.17 8.32
CA VAL A 64 14.32 -8.22 9.25
C VAL A 64 15.07 -8.30 10.58
N ASP A 65 15.62 -7.17 11.02
CA ASP A 65 16.37 -7.08 12.27
C ASP A 65 15.43 -6.97 13.48
N SER A 66 15.75 -7.70 14.54
CA SER A 66 15.06 -7.59 15.82
C SER A 66 15.48 -6.33 16.60
N PRO A 67 14.59 -5.72 17.40
CA PRO A 67 13.22 -6.12 17.69
C PRO A 67 12.24 -5.77 16.55
N VAL A 68 11.25 -6.63 16.33
CA VAL A 68 10.18 -6.42 15.33
C VAL A 68 8.83 -6.86 15.89
N THR A 69 7.80 -6.07 15.63
CA THR A 69 6.40 -6.42 15.91
C THR A 69 5.81 -7.11 14.70
N ILE A 70 5.43 -8.37 14.85
CA ILE A 70 4.83 -9.18 13.79
C ILE A 70 3.31 -9.10 13.89
N CYS A 71 2.67 -8.70 12.79
CA CYS A 71 1.24 -8.49 12.67
C CYS A 71 0.66 -9.50 11.69
N GLY A 72 -0.36 -10.23 12.13
CA GLY A 72 -1.17 -11.11 11.27
C GLY A 72 -2.25 -10.33 10.51
N ASP A 73 -3.29 -11.05 10.09
CA ASP A 73 -4.36 -10.55 9.24
C ASP A 73 -5.11 -9.36 9.89
N ILE A 74 -5.40 -8.32 9.10
CA ILE A 74 -6.09 -7.11 9.58
C ILE A 74 -7.57 -7.11 9.17
N HIS A 75 -7.91 -7.65 7.99
CA HIS A 75 -9.29 -7.69 7.47
C HIS A 75 -10.03 -6.33 7.48
N GLY A 76 -9.31 -5.23 7.20
CA GLY A 76 -9.89 -3.88 7.18
C GLY A 76 -10.40 -3.37 8.54
N GLN A 77 -9.95 -3.96 9.66
CA GLN A 77 -10.27 -3.52 11.00
C GLN A 77 -9.38 -2.34 11.43
N PHE A 78 -9.71 -1.14 10.95
CA PHE A 78 -8.91 0.07 11.16
C PHE A 78 -8.64 0.38 12.64
N TYR A 79 -9.64 0.24 13.52
CA TYR A 79 -9.47 0.53 14.95
C TYR A 79 -8.52 -0.43 15.65
N ASP A 80 -8.49 -1.70 15.23
CA ASP A 80 -7.56 -2.68 15.78
C ASP A 80 -6.13 -2.38 15.32
N LEU A 81 -5.96 -1.90 14.07
CA LEU A 81 -4.67 -1.40 13.60
C LEU A 81 -4.19 -0.19 14.41
N MET A 82 -5.08 0.72 14.81
CA MET A 82 -4.72 1.87 15.64
C MET A 82 -4.31 1.44 17.05
N GLU A 83 -5.03 0.51 17.66
CA GLU A 83 -4.66 -0.02 18.98
C GLU A 83 -3.34 -0.81 18.91
N LEU A 84 -3.10 -1.52 17.80
CA LEU A 84 -1.83 -2.20 17.55
C LEU A 84 -0.66 -1.22 17.54
N PHE A 85 -0.77 -0.07 16.86
CA PHE A 85 0.30 0.95 16.89
C PHE A 85 0.46 1.58 18.28
N LYS A 86 -0.63 1.75 19.02
CA LYS A 86 -0.59 2.31 20.38
C LYS A 86 0.08 1.37 21.38
N VAL A 87 -0.12 0.06 21.25
CA VAL A 87 0.46 -0.97 22.14
C VAL A 87 1.88 -1.34 21.70
N GLY A 88 2.09 -1.50 20.39
CA GLY A 88 3.37 -1.92 19.80
C GLY A 88 4.40 -0.80 19.71
N GLY A 89 3.97 0.46 19.68
CA GLY A 89 4.80 1.63 19.49
C GLY A 89 4.68 2.21 18.08
N GLU A 90 4.95 3.52 17.94
CA GLU A 90 4.81 4.20 16.65
C GLU A 90 6.01 3.94 15.71
N VAL A 91 5.76 4.01 14.41
CA VAL A 91 6.81 4.05 13.37
C VAL A 91 7.34 5.49 13.31
N PRO A 92 8.68 5.74 13.28
CA PRO A 92 9.76 4.80 12.93
C PRO A 92 10.48 4.12 14.10
N ASP A 93 10.09 4.37 15.35
CA ASP A 93 10.80 3.84 16.52
C ASP A 93 10.63 2.32 16.68
N THR A 94 9.55 1.77 16.13
CA THR A 94 9.25 0.34 16.11
C THR A 94 9.30 -0.22 14.69
N ASN A 95 9.98 -1.36 14.50
CA ASN A 95 9.94 -2.11 13.24
C ASN A 95 8.67 -2.97 13.19
N TYR A 96 8.00 -3.00 12.04
CA TYR A 96 6.80 -3.78 11.83
C TYR A 96 6.96 -4.76 10.65
N LEU A 97 6.44 -5.96 10.84
CA LEU A 97 6.29 -6.96 9.79
C LEU A 97 4.83 -7.38 9.70
N PHE A 98 4.18 -7.07 8.58
CA PHE A 98 2.82 -7.51 8.29
C PHE A 98 2.82 -8.67 7.29
N LEU A 99 2.04 -9.71 7.58
CA LEU A 99 2.08 -10.99 6.88
C LEU A 99 1.07 -11.16 5.73
N GLY A 100 0.32 -10.11 5.37
CA GLY A 100 -0.68 -10.14 4.30
C GLY A 100 -2.12 -10.06 4.80
N ASP A 101 -3.09 -10.34 3.91
CA ASP A 101 -4.53 -10.31 4.18
C ASP A 101 -5.01 -8.97 4.79
N PHE A 102 -4.49 -7.89 4.19
CA PHE A 102 -4.83 -6.51 4.57
C PHE A 102 -6.29 -6.17 4.24
N VAL A 103 -6.84 -6.82 3.21
CA VAL A 103 -8.09 -6.46 2.54
C VAL A 103 -8.98 -7.69 2.45
N ASP A 104 -9.90 -7.83 3.40
CA ASP A 104 -11.09 -8.65 3.20
C ASP A 104 -12.23 -8.17 4.11
N ARG A 105 -13.45 -8.06 3.55
CA ARG A 105 -14.75 -7.85 4.23
C ARG A 105 -14.95 -6.59 5.10
N GLY A 106 -13.94 -5.80 5.43
CA GLY A 106 -14.07 -4.60 6.28
C GLY A 106 -14.51 -3.32 5.53
N PHE A 107 -15.35 -2.49 6.16
CA PHE A 107 -15.81 -1.20 5.61
C PHE A 107 -14.69 -0.16 5.41
N TYR A 108 -13.59 -0.25 6.18
CA TYR A 108 -12.45 0.68 6.17
C TYR A 108 -11.20 0.09 5.52
N SER A 109 -11.39 -0.87 4.62
CA SER A 109 -10.31 -1.59 3.96
C SER A 109 -9.39 -0.68 3.14
N VAL A 110 -9.94 0.36 2.51
CA VAL A 110 -9.18 1.29 1.68
C VAL A 110 -8.28 2.15 2.55
N GLU A 111 -8.82 2.75 3.61
CA GLU A 111 -8.10 3.62 4.54
C GLU A 111 -7.00 2.84 5.26
N THR A 112 -7.31 1.62 5.72
CA THR A 112 -6.36 0.71 6.34
C THR A 112 -5.20 0.41 5.39
N PHE A 113 -5.50 0.01 4.15
CA PHE A 113 -4.47 -0.31 3.16
C PHE A 113 -3.63 0.92 2.78
N LEU A 114 -4.26 2.07 2.54
CA LEU A 114 -3.56 3.31 2.21
C LEU A 114 -2.64 3.77 3.34
N LEU A 115 -3.05 3.61 4.60
CA LEU A 115 -2.21 3.94 5.75
C LEU A 115 -0.94 3.07 5.78
N LEU A 116 -1.09 1.75 5.63
CA LEU A 116 0.05 0.82 5.59
C LEU A 116 0.99 1.15 4.42
N LEU A 117 0.42 1.50 3.28
CA LEU A 117 1.18 1.89 2.09
C LEU A 117 1.93 3.20 2.30
N ALA A 118 1.29 4.19 2.93
CA ALA A 118 1.92 5.47 3.27
C ALA A 118 3.08 5.28 4.25
N LEU A 119 2.91 4.46 5.29
CA LEU A 119 3.97 4.10 6.21
C LEU A 119 5.11 3.35 5.53
N LYS A 120 4.81 2.42 4.60
CA LYS A 120 5.81 1.72 3.80
C LYS A 120 6.63 2.67 2.93
N VAL A 121 5.97 3.61 2.26
CA VAL A 121 6.65 4.58 1.40
C VAL A 121 7.51 5.55 2.23
N ARG A 122 7.03 5.93 3.41
CA ARG A 122 7.71 6.88 4.29
C ARG A 122 8.88 6.26 5.06
N TYR A 123 8.77 4.98 5.42
CA TYR A 123 9.72 4.25 6.24
C TYR A 123 9.97 2.83 5.67
N PRO A 124 10.53 2.70 4.47
CA PRO A 124 10.66 1.41 3.77
C PRO A 124 11.47 0.38 4.55
N ASP A 125 12.47 0.82 5.32
CA ASP A 125 13.35 -0.02 6.13
C ASP A 125 12.76 -0.41 7.50
N ARG A 126 11.63 0.22 7.89
CA ARG A 126 10.96 -0.03 9.19
C ARG A 126 9.66 -0.79 9.04
N MET A 127 9.02 -0.65 7.88
CA MET A 127 7.72 -1.24 7.59
C MET A 127 7.91 -2.32 6.53
N MET A 128 7.80 -3.59 6.92
CA MET A 128 7.89 -4.72 6.00
C MET A 128 6.49 -5.26 5.71
N LEU A 129 6.11 -5.28 4.43
CA LEU A 129 4.84 -5.82 3.97
C LEU A 129 5.12 -7.07 3.13
N ILE A 130 4.74 -8.24 3.64
CA ILE A 130 4.79 -9.48 2.86
C ILE A 130 3.46 -9.64 2.13
N ARG A 131 3.54 -10.12 0.87
CA ARG A 131 2.38 -10.42 0.05
C ARG A 131 1.66 -11.67 0.59
N GLY A 132 0.40 -11.51 0.98
CA GLY A 132 -0.52 -12.60 1.29
C GLY A 132 -1.09 -13.26 0.03
N ASN A 133 -1.79 -14.38 0.20
CA ASN A 133 -2.38 -15.13 -0.90
C ASN A 133 -3.52 -14.36 -1.62
N HIS A 134 -4.15 -13.39 -0.95
CA HIS A 134 -5.19 -12.51 -1.51
C HIS A 134 -4.67 -11.42 -2.47
N GLU A 135 -3.37 -11.11 -2.49
CA GLU A 135 -2.81 -10.05 -3.35
C GLU A 135 -2.20 -10.58 -4.67
N SER A 136 -2.46 -11.83 -5.05
CA SER A 136 -2.06 -12.39 -6.35
C SER A 136 -3.19 -12.34 -7.39
N ARG A 137 -2.87 -11.89 -8.62
CA ARG A 137 -3.78 -11.79 -9.78
C ARG A 137 -4.47 -13.11 -10.16
N GLN A 138 -4.09 -14.23 -9.55
CA GLN A 138 -4.73 -15.53 -9.75
C GLN A 138 -5.99 -15.76 -8.88
N ILE A 139 -6.32 -14.88 -7.93
CA ILE A 139 -7.57 -14.97 -7.13
C ILE A 139 -8.34 -13.63 -7.09
N THR A 140 -8.40 -12.91 -8.21
CA THR A 140 -9.35 -11.78 -8.38
C THR A 140 -10.42 -12.05 -9.44
N GLN A 141 -10.52 -13.29 -9.95
CA GLN A 141 -11.52 -13.69 -10.97
C GLN A 141 -12.62 -14.64 -10.49
N VAL A 142 -12.67 -15.05 -9.21
CA VAL A 142 -13.59 -16.15 -8.79
C VAL A 142 -14.71 -15.73 -7.82
N TYR A 143 -14.81 -14.46 -7.41
CA TYR A 143 -15.91 -14.00 -6.54
C TYR A 143 -16.67 -12.80 -7.10
N VAL A 144 -16.98 -12.85 -8.40
CA VAL A 144 -18.19 -12.22 -8.92
C VAL A 144 -18.91 -13.31 -9.71
N ASN A 145 -19.88 -13.96 -9.06
CA ASN A 145 -20.91 -14.72 -9.74
C ASN A 145 -22.26 -14.32 -9.14
#